data_AF-M1E640-F1
#
_entry.id   AF-M1E640-F1
#
_cell.length_a   1.000
_cell.length_b   1.000
_cell.length_c   1.000
_cell.angle_alpha   90.00
_cell.angle_beta   90.00
_cell.angle_gamma   90.00
#
_symmetry.space_group_name_H-M   'P 1'
#
loop_
_entity.id
_entity.type
_entity.pdbx_description
1 polymer ?
#
loop_
_entity_poly.entity_id
_entity_poly.type
_entity_poly.pdbx_seq_one_letter_code
_entity_poly.pdbx_strand_id
1 'polypeptide(L)'
;MQNEILNPNFTSGIIKKLIIDNAIIIDNIKIELSSKINALTGETGAGKSLITGAIASFLGEKIVFTPKKTESPSTITLEITGFYKNESDEIKQDDIKITKITNQNGKSTFYVNDKISNLKTIKSILEFVEVTGQHSNQSVLKKSYQNEIFDSFSNTTSLRKLYQKAFENYKALSEKLYKINSNLDELKNRKEILQDLLKIIEKENFYPGEISELIQEKDSLKQYELINEGLQKILEIVSYPSSFSDYMSSISIEIKKLSKYEEIDDLLNSFINFKSSYENFCEQVEAKIQKMPDFTNRLMYIQDRLSSAEKIRRILKLQEISQIEAAKNNIESEINKILDLEREKELLEIELENSKKEILKLSGEISKKRAENIETFSYMVENQLKDLDIPNARFMAIFSEPFSEIKIDNKSFSKYGAEEVEFYFSANPEMPLETLNKVASGGELSRIVIALELLKNEKDKNCKTFIFDEIDAGIGGFAAVKLREKLIELSKYNQILIITHQANIAACADLHFKIIKDQKNNITRVFVKKLHRDERLEELSRMLSGNVSEYGLKHAKELLK
;
A
#
# COMPACT_ATOMS: atom_id res chain seq x y z
N MET A 1 14.87 0.76 14.73
CA MET A 1 14.11 1.50 15.76
C MET A 1 13.60 2.80 15.16
N GLN A 2 12.70 2.69 14.20
CA GLN A 2 12.09 3.81 13.48
C GLN A 2 10.81 4.26 14.20
N ASN A 3 10.63 5.57 14.31
CA ASN A 3 9.34 6.25 14.39
C ASN A 3 8.39 5.89 15.55
N GLU A 4 8.80 6.11 16.80
CA GLU A 4 7.85 6.66 17.79
C GLU A 4 7.78 8.18 17.59
N ILE A 5 7.21 8.56 16.45
CA ILE A 5 6.61 9.87 16.26
C ILE A 5 5.14 9.60 16.58
N LEU A 6 4.58 10.36 17.53
CA LEU A 6 3.17 10.41 17.94
C LEU A 6 2.17 9.87 16.91
N ASN A 7 1.09 9.26 17.39
CA ASN A 7 0.05 8.64 16.54
C ASN A 7 -0.40 9.62 15.44
N PRO A 8 -0.05 9.39 14.16
CA PRO A 8 -0.37 10.33 13.08
C PRO A 8 -1.86 10.36 12.72
N ASN A 9 -2.69 9.56 13.39
CA ASN A 9 -4.10 9.37 13.11
C ASN A 9 -4.99 10.32 13.95
N PHE A 10 -4.60 11.58 14.11
CA PHE A 10 -5.49 12.56 14.74
C PHE A 10 -6.74 12.75 13.91
N THR A 11 -7.89 12.68 14.58
CA THR A 11 -9.22 12.79 13.97
C THR A 11 -9.83 14.19 14.18
N SER A 12 -9.30 14.95 15.13
CA SER A 12 -9.73 16.29 15.51
C SER A 12 -8.65 16.98 16.34
N GLY A 13 -8.76 18.30 16.55
CA GLY A 13 -7.82 19.02 17.40
C GLY A 13 -8.05 20.52 17.48
N ILE A 14 -7.37 21.12 18.46
CA ILE A 14 -7.41 22.55 18.75
C ILE A 14 -6.00 23.12 18.80
N ILE A 15 -5.83 24.35 18.33
CA ILE A 15 -4.62 25.13 18.49
C ILE A 15 -4.66 25.79 19.87
N LYS A 16 -3.77 25.37 20.78
CA LYS A 16 -3.62 26.01 22.09
C LYS A 16 -2.86 27.33 21.99
N LYS A 17 -1.81 27.34 21.16
CA LYS A 17 -0.87 28.45 21.15
C LYS A 17 -0.17 28.62 19.82
N LEU A 18 0.05 29.88 19.45
CA LEU A 18 0.89 30.30 18.33
C LEU A 18 2.01 31.21 18.85
N ILE A 19 3.24 30.88 18.52
CA ILE A 19 4.43 31.69 18.80
C ILE A 19 5.08 32.04 17.48
N ILE A 20 5.38 33.32 17.26
CA ILE A 20 6.12 33.80 16.09
C ILE A 20 7.27 34.65 16.58
N ASP A 21 8.49 34.28 16.20
CA ASP A 21 9.73 34.94 16.58
C ASP A 21 10.54 35.34 15.35
N ASN A 22 11.03 36.58 15.36
CA ASN A 22 11.96 37.12 14.37
C ASN A 22 11.49 36.97 12.90
N ALA A 23 10.22 37.26 12.61
CA ALA A 23 9.63 37.02 11.29
C ALA A 23 9.12 38.32 10.64
N ILE A 24 9.71 38.73 9.50
CA ILE A 24 9.28 39.91 8.73
C ILE A 24 9.27 41.20 9.57
N ILE A 25 8.12 41.63 10.09
CA ILE A 25 7.95 42.82 10.97
C ILE A 25 7.72 42.44 12.43
N ILE A 26 7.57 41.15 12.72
CA ILE A 26 7.27 40.57 14.03
C ILE A 26 8.58 40.32 14.79
N ASP A 27 8.70 40.90 15.99
CA ASP A 27 9.83 40.63 16.88
C ASP A 27 9.58 39.34 17.69
N ASN A 28 8.49 39.33 18.47
CA ASN A 28 7.99 38.20 19.23
C ASN A 28 6.48 38.37 19.40
N ILE A 29 5.70 37.35 19.04
CA ILE A 29 4.26 37.26 19.28
C ILE A 29 3.98 35.93 19.96
N LYS A 30 3.18 35.97 21.03
CA LYS A 30 2.66 34.81 21.73
C LYS A 30 1.15 34.94 21.88
N ILE A 31 0.39 34.04 21.26
CA ILE A 31 -1.07 34.02 21.32
C ILE A 31 -1.49 32.69 21.95
N GLU A 32 -2.18 32.76 23.08
CA GLU A 32 -2.81 31.60 23.75
C GLU A 32 -4.30 31.63 23.45
N LEU A 33 -4.78 30.70 22.64
CA LEU A 33 -6.14 30.65 22.13
C LEU A 33 -7.05 29.87 23.09
N SER A 34 -8.33 30.24 23.10
CA SER A 34 -9.39 29.43 23.71
C SER A 34 -9.83 28.32 22.76
N SER A 35 -10.45 27.27 23.29
CA SER A 35 -11.01 26.16 22.51
C SER A 35 -12.28 26.52 21.72
N LYS A 36 -12.81 27.74 21.89
CA LYS A 36 -14.04 28.23 21.24
C LYS A 36 -13.69 29.36 20.27
N ILE A 37 -14.28 30.55 20.42
CA ILE A 37 -14.13 31.66 19.48
C ILE A 37 -13.02 32.59 19.93
N ASN A 38 -12.12 32.90 19.02
CA ASN A 38 -11.03 33.85 19.20
C ASN A 38 -11.18 34.95 18.14
N ALA A 39 -11.15 36.22 18.53
CA ALA A 39 -11.18 37.34 17.59
C ALA A 39 -9.83 38.04 17.55
N LEU A 40 -9.39 38.37 16.34
CA LEU A 40 -8.18 39.15 16.10
C LEU A 40 -8.57 40.43 15.33
N THR A 41 -8.47 41.58 16.00
CA THR A 41 -8.83 42.90 15.47
C THR A 41 -7.62 43.83 15.42
N GLY A 42 -7.82 45.07 14.97
CA GLY A 42 -6.77 46.07 14.81
C GLY A 42 -6.72 46.64 13.40
N GLU A 43 -5.86 47.63 13.21
CA GLU A 43 -5.90 48.58 12.09
C GLU A 43 -5.10 48.12 10.86
N THR A 44 -4.25 47.09 10.98
CA THR A 44 -3.32 46.71 9.91
C THR A 44 -3.73 45.44 9.17
N GLY A 45 -3.89 45.52 7.84
CA GLY A 45 -3.98 44.35 6.97
C GLY A 45 -2.73 43.47 7.04
N ALA A 46 -1.53 44.08 7.07
CA ALA A 46 -0.27 43.32 7.14
C ALA A 46 -0.13 42.45 8.39
N GLY A 47 -0.52 42.92 9.58
CA GLY A 47 -0.37 42.14 10.82
C GLY A 47 -1.33 40.94 10.92
N LYS A 48 -2.57 41.11 10.44
CA LYS A 48 -3.60 40.07 10.44
C LYS A 48 -3.24 38.94 9.47
N SER A 49 -2.89 39.30 8.23
CA SER A 49 -2.49 38.35 7.19
C SER A 49 -1.18 37.62 7.51
N LEU A 50 -0.30 38.20 8.33
CA LEU A 50 0.90 37.50 8.81
C LEU A 50 0.56 36.38 9.80
N ILE A 51 -0.45 36.55 10.64
CA ILE A 51 -0.87 35.53 11.61
C ILE A 51 -1.58 34.38 10.90
N THR A 52 -2.50 34.67 9.96
CA THR A 52 -3.09 33.61 9.11
C THR A 52 -2.04 32.93 8.29
N GLY A 53 -1.16 33.72 7.66
CA GLY A 53 -0.07 33.21 6.84
C GLY A 53 0.85 32.29 7.62
N ALA A 54 1.11 32.57 8.91
CA ALA A 54 1.98 31.74 9.74
C ALA A 54 1.40 30.33 9.87
N ILE A 55 0.10 30.23 10.18
CA ILE A 55 -0.62 28.96 10.31
C ILE A 55 -0.75 28.27 8.95
N ALA A 56 -1.19 29.00 7.91
CA ALA A 56 -1.32 28.50 6.55
C ALA A 56 0.00 27.95 5.98
N SER A 57 1.15 28.49 6.43
CA SER A 57 2.45 28.01 6.01
C SER A 57 2.81 26.60 6.53
N PHE A 58 2.14 26.10 7.58
CA PHE A 58 2.21 24.70 7.99
C PHE A 58 1.31 23.79 7.15
N LEU A 59 0.23 24.34 6.58
CA LEU A 59 -0.65 23.66 5.63
C LEU A 59 -0.06 23.59 4.21
N GLY A 60 1.13 24.19 4.02
CA GLY A 60 1.94 24.13 2.80
C GLY A 60 1.71 25.27 1.82
N GLU A 61 1.07 26.36 2.26
CA GLU A 61 1.03 27.60 1.50
C GLU A 61 2.42 28.20 1.36
N LYS A 62 2.73 28.74 0.18
CA LYS A 62 4.07 29.27 -0.18
C LYS A 62 4.32 30.66 0.41
N ILE A 63 4.15 30.79 1.73
CA ILE A 63 4.42 32.03 2.46
C ILE A 63 5.79 31.91 3.11
N VAL A 64 6.73 32.76 2.67
CA VAL A 64 8.10 32.78 3.17
C VAL A 64 8.20 33.81 4.29
N PHE A 65 8.35 33.34 5.52
CA PHE A 65 8.62 34.17 6.68
C PHE A 65 10.12 34.38 6.83
N THR A 66 10.68 35.32 6.07
CA THR A 66 12.10 35.66 6.17
C THR A 66 12.43 36.23 7.55
N PRO A 67 13.65 35.97 8.06
CA PRO A 67 14.10 36.55 9.32
C PRO A 67 14.11 38.08 9.27
N LYS A 68 13.61 38.73 10.33
CA LYS A 68 13.71 40.19 10.48
C LYS A 68 15.15 40.62 10.76
N LYS A 69 15.83 39.91 11.66
CA LYS A 69 17.26 40.06 11.97
C LYS A 69 18.02 38.94 11.30
N THR A 70 18.99 39.28 10.47
CA THR A 70 19.83 38.34 9.72
C THR A 70 20.58 37.37 10.63
N GLU A 71 20.98 37.81 11.83
CA GLU A 71 21.77 37.02 12.78
C GLU A 71 21.03 35.83 13.42
N SER A 72 19.71 35.73 13.25
CA SER A 72 18.90 34.64 13.81
C SER A 72 17.86 34.16 12.80
N PRO A 73 17.44 32.88 12.81
CA PRO A 73 16.37 32.42 11.95
C PRO A 73 15.01 32.98 12.41
N SER A 74 14.02 32.94 11.51
CA SER A 74 12.61 33.13 11.84
C SER A 74 12.06 31.81 12.38
N THR A 75 11.34 31.84 13.50
CA THR A 75 10.74 30.63 14.07
C THR A 75 9.25 30.81 14.31
N ILE A 76 8.46 29.84 13.89
CA ILE A 76 7.02 29.80 14.12
C ILE A 76 6.72 28.49 14.85
N THR A 77 6.05 28.54 15.98
CA THR A 77 5.69 27.37 16.79
C THR A 77 4.18 27.32 16.98
N LEU A 78 3.59 26.16 16.70
CA LEU A 78 2.22 25.81 17.04
C LEU A 78 2.24 24.76 18.15
N GLU A 79 1.55 25.03 19.26
CA GLU A 79 1.19 24.00 20.23
C GLU A 79 -0.26 23.63 19.99
N ILE A 80 -0.49 22.38 19.63
CA ILE A 80 -1.81 21.84 19.32
C ILE A 80 -2.14 20.70 20.27
N THR A 81 -3.41 20.50 20.48
CA THR A 81 -3.95 19.31 21.12
C THR A 81 -4.67 18.50 20.06
N GLY A 82 -4.12 17.32 19.76
CA GLY A 82 -4.74 16.38 18.84
C GLY A 82 -5.52 15.31 19.60
N PHE A 83 -6.65 14.90 19.04
CA PHE A 83 -7.45 13.79 19.56
C PHE A 83 -7.51 12.64 18.55
N TYR A 84 -7.32 11.41 19.01
CA TYR A 84 -7.39 10.21 18.19
C TYR A 84 -8.14 9.10 18.93
N LYS A 85 -8.66 8.14 18.18
CA LYS A 85 -9.22 6.92 18.74
C LYS A 85 -8.15 5.83 18.80
N ASN A 86 -8.03 5.16 19.94
CA ASN A 86 -7.17 3.99 20.07
C ASN A 86 -7.88 2.72 19.55
N GLU A 87 -7.21 1.57 19.62
CA GLU A 87 -7.75 0.28 19.18
C GLU A 87 -9.04 -0.14 19.92
N SER A 88 -9.30 0.42 21.11
CA SER A 88 -10.52 0.21 21.89
C SER A 88 -11.60 1.28 21.67
N ASP A 89 -11.48 2.11 20.62
CA ASP A 89 -12.40 3.21 20.27
C ASP A 89 -12.51 4.33 21.34
N GLU A 90 -11.62 4.35 22.34
CA GLU A 90 -11.53 5.42 23.33
C GLU A 90 -10.83 6.64 22.74
N ILE A 91 -11.36 7.83 23.01
CA ILE A 91 -10.75 9.09 22.57
C ILE A 91 -9.59 9.42 23.51
N LYS A 92 -8.37 9.44 22.97
CA LYS A 92 -7.17 9.92 23.65
C LYS A 92 -6.76 11.29 23.14
N GLN A 93 -6.04 12.01 24.00
CA GLN A 93 -5.54 13.35 23.74
C GLN A 93 -4.02 13.34 23.88
N ASP A 94 -3.33 13.90 22.90
CA ASP A 94 -1.89 14.18 22.99
C ASP A 94 -1.60 15.62 22.55
N ASP A 95 -0.70 16.28 23.28
CA ASP A 95 -0.21 17.61 22.93
C ASP A 95 1.02 17.51 22.03
N ILE A 96 1.06 18.35 20.99
CA ILE A 96 2.11 18.33 19.97
C ILE A 96 2.61 19.75 19.76
N LYS A 97 3.94 19.87 19.74
CA LYS A 97 4.63 21.10 19.39
C LYS A 97 5.19 20.97 17.99
N ILE A 98 4.70 21.78 17.07
CA ILE A 98 5.19 21.87 15.70
C ILE A 98 5.97 23.17 15.55
N THR A 99 7.25 23.08 15.18
CA THR A 99 8.11 24.26 14.98
C THR A 99 8.60 24.33 13.54
N LYS A 100 8.44 25.47 12.89
CA LYS A 100 9.02 25.79 11.58
C LYS A 100 10.12 26.82 11.76
N ILE A 101 11.33 26.50 11.30
CA ILE A 101 12.49 27.39 11.32
C ILE A 101 12.81 27.78 9.89
N THR A 102 12.81 29.08 9.59
CA THR A 102 13.11 29.63 8.25
C THR A 102 14.38 30.47 8.31
N ASN A 103 15.37 30.10 7.50
CA ASN A 103 16.65 30.81 7.40
C ASN A 103 16.55 31.98 6.42
N GLN A 104 17.59 32.83 6.36
CA GLN A 104 17.66 33.97 5.43
C GLN A 104 17.43 33.58 3.96
N ASN A 105 17.91 32.41 3.55
CA ASN A 105 17.77 31.91 2.18
C ASN A 105 16.34 31.38 1.87
N GLY A 106 15.38 31.57 2.78
CA GLY A 106 13.98 31.12 2.64
C GLY A 106 13.76 29.62 2.85
N LYS A 107 14.83 28.83 3.00
CA LYS A 107 14.73 27.39 3.31
C LYS A 107 14.13 27.19 4.70
N SER A 108 13.07 26.39 4.77
CA SER A 108 12.37 26.04 6.00
C SER A 108 12.69 24.61 6.43
N THR A 109 12.89 24.39 7.73
CA THR A 109 12.99 23.07 8.36
C THR A 109 11.86 22.93 9.38
N PHE A 110 11.23 21.76 9.42
CA PHE A 110 10.11 21.47 10.32
C PHE A 110 10.55 20.53 11.43
N TYR A 111 10.02 20.75 12.62
CA TYR A 111 10.22 19.91 13.79
C TYR A 111 8.87 19.55 14.41
N VAL A 112 8.71 18.31 14.84
CA VAL A 112 7.58 17.82 15.64
C VAL A 112 8.16 17.30 16.95
N ASN A 113 7.76 17.90 18.08
CA ASN A 113 8.31 17.62 19.41
C ASN A 113 9.85 17.59 19.39
N ASP A 114 10.43 18.65 18.82
CA ASP A 114 11.87 18.88 18.70
C ASP A 114 12.64 17.84 17.85
N LYS A 115 11.95 16.92 17.15
CA LYS A 115 12.54 16.02 16.15
C LYS A 115 12.29 16.52 14.73
N ILE A 116 13.29 16.43 13.84
CA ILE A 116 13.17 16.83 12.43
C ILE A 116 12.05 16.03 11.76
N SER A 117 11.20 16.73 11.01
CA SER A 117 10.07 16.16 10.27
C SER A 117 9.93 16.78 8.88
N ASN A 118 8.96 16.32 8.10
CA ASN A 118 8.67 16.81 6.76
C ASN A 118 7.25 17.41 6.67
N LEU A 119 7.02 18.22 5.64
CA LEU A 119 5.74 18.90 5.43
C LEU A 119 4.56 17.93 5.28
N LYS A 120 4.76 16.73 4.74
CA LYS A 120 3.69 15.73 4.59
C LYS A 120 3.17 15.27 5.95
N THR A 121 4.06 15.01 6.91
CA THR A 121 3.71 14.68 8.29
C THR A 121 3.05 15.86 9.01
N ILE A 122 3.49 17.09 8.77
CA ILE A 122 2.83 18.26 9.36
C ILE A 122 1.39 18.40 8.84
N LYS A 123 1.18 18.22 7.52
CA LYS A 123 -0.15 18.31 6.92
C LYS A 123 -1.10 17.23 7.43
N SER A 124 -0.61 16.01 7.71
CA SER A 124 -1.47 14.98 8.30
C SER A 124 -1.84 15.31 9.75
N ILE A 125 -0.90 15.85 10.53
CA ILE A 125 -1.18 16.27 11.91
C ILE A 125 -2.19 17.43 11.94
N LEU A 126 -2.13 18.36 10.98
CA LEU A 126 -3.00 19.53 10.92
C LEU A 126 -4.21 19.35 10.00
N GLU A 127 -4.60 18.12 9.68
CA GLU A 127 -5.73 17.84 8.78
C GLU A 127 -7.08 18.40 9.30
N PHE A 128 -7.21 18.60 10.60
CA PHE A 128 -8.38 19.21 11.26
C PHE A 128 -8.35 20.75 11.30
N VAL A 129 -7.26 21.39 10.88
CA VAL A 129 -7.15 22.85 10.81
C VAL A 129 -7.50 23.33 9.41
N GLU A 130 -8.51 24.17 9.32
CA GLU A 130 -9.01 24.72 8.08
C GLU A 130 -8.85 26.24 8.07
N VAL A 131 -8.14 26.75 7.07
CA VAL A 131 -7.98 28.19 6.84
C VAL A 131 -8.80 28.56 5.62
N THR A 132 -9.64 29.58 5.76
CA THR A 132 -10.49 30.11 4.67
C THR A 132 -10.20 31.61 4.51
N GLY A 133 -9.86 32.02 3.29
CA GLY A 133 -9.49 33.40 2.95
C GLY A 133 -8.56 33.50 1.73
N GLN A 134 -7.98 34.68 1.49
CA GLN A 134 -7.13 34.97 0.30
C GLN A 134 -5.86 34.11 0.18
N HIS A 135 -5.40 33.49 1.27
CA HIS A 135 -4.13 32.76 1.32
C HIS A 135 -4.31 31.27 1.64
N SER A 136 -5.34 30.62 1.09
CA SER A 136 -5.67 29.23 1.44
C SER A 136 -6.06 28.34 0.25
N ASN A 137 -5.47 27.14 0.17
CA ASN A 137 -6.06 26.00 -0.52
C ASN A 137 -7.30 25.54 0.22
N GLN A 138 -8.46 26.02 -0.21
CA GLN A 138 -9.70 25.78 0.51
C GLN A 138 -10.17 24.31 0.35
N SER A 139 -10.42 23.63 1.47
CA SER A 139 -10.86 22.22 1.49
C SER A 139 -12.19 22.03 0.78
N VAL A 140 -13.08 23.01 0.88
CA VAL A 140 -14.42 23.00 0.28
C VAL A 140 -14.42 22.75 -1.23
N LEU A 141 -13.31 23.08 -1.88
CA LEU A 141 -13.10 22.90 -3.32
C LEU A 141 -12.70 21.45 -3.68
N LYS A 142 -12.27 20.66 -2.70
CA LYS A 142 -11.88 19.26 -2.90
C LYS A 142 -13.11 18.37 -2.85
N LYS A 143 -13.26 17.54 -3.88
CA LYS A 143 -14.30 16.49 -3.94
C LYS A 143 -14.36 15.63 -2.68
N SER A 144 -13.20 15.30 -2.08
CA SER A 144 -13.13 14.53 -0.84
C SER A 144 -13.94 15.13 0.30
N TYR A 145 -13.83 16.44 0.47
CA TYR A 145 -14.49 17.19 1.53
C TYR A 145 -15.98 17.38 1.22
N GLN A 146 -16.32 17.63 -0.05
CA GLN A 146 -17.72 17.73 -0.49
C GLN A 146 -18.47 16.41 -0.23
N ASN A 147 -17.86 15.27 -0.59
CA ASN A 147 -18.40 13.94 -0.29
C ASN A 147 -18.51 13.70 1.23
N GLU A 148 -17.53 14.10 2.03
CA GLU A 148 -17.59 13.99 3.50
C GLU A 148 -18.73 14.78 4.13
N ILE A 149 -18.93 16.05 3.74
CA ILE A 149 -20.05 16.84 4.25
C ILE A 149 -21.36 16.19 3.86
N PHE A 150 -21.51 15.85 2.58
CA PHE A 150 -22.77 15.32 2.08
C PHE A 150 -23.10 13.95 2.68
N ASP A 151 -22.08 13.10 2.90
CA ASP A 151 -22.25 11.82 3.57
C ASP A 151 -22.62 11.96 5.04
N SER A 152 -22.06 12.98 5.70
CA SER A 152 -22.46 13.30 7.07
C SER A 152 -23.93 13.69 7.12
N PHE A 153 -24.36 14.62 6.26
CA PHE A 153 -25.75 15.05 6.16
C PHE A 153 -26.69 13.87 5.84
N SER A 154 -26.32 13.05 4.86
CA SER A 154 -27.12 11.90 4.39
C SER A 154 -27.06 10.69 5.32
N ASN A 155 -26.33 10.78 6.44
CA ASN A 155 -26.12 9.69 7.40
C ASN A 155 -25.58 8.41 6.73
N THR A 156 -24.62 8.59 5.82
CA THR A 156 -23.92 7.53 5.07
C THR A 156 -22.45 7.41 5.50
N THR A 157 -21.92 8.25 6.40
CA THR A 157 -20.53 8.21 6.88
C THR A 157 -20.09 6.80 7.32
N SER A 158 -20.90 6.11 8.13
CA SER A 158 -20.59 4.75 8.61
C SER A 158 -20.66 3.72 7.49
N LEU A 159 -21.65 3.82 6.59
CA LEU A 159 -21.76 2.94 5.42
C LEU A 159 -20.57 3.12 4.47
N ARG A 160 -20.13 4.37 4.26
CA ARG A 160 -18.93 4.68 3.48
C ARG A 160 -17.68 4.06 4.08
N LYS A 161 -17.52 4.07 5.41
CA LYS A 161 -16.37 3.40 6.06
C LYS A 161 -16.36 1.89 5.84
N LEU A 162 -17.53 1.24 5.93
CA LEU A 162 -17.68 -0.18 5.60
C LEU A 162 -17.34 -0.43 4.12
N TYR A 163 -17.89 0.41 3.24
CA TYR A 163 -17.60 0.37 1.81
C TYR A 163 -16.11 0.52 1.51
N GLN A 164 -15.41 1.46 2.16
CA GLN A 164 -13.97 1.68 1.98
C GLN A 164 -13.16 0.43 2.32
N LYS A 165 -13.49 -0.23 3.44
CA LYS A 165 -12.84 -1.49 3.83
C LYS A 165 -13.09 -2.60 2.81
N ALA A 166 -14.33 -2.75 2.34
CA ALA A 166 -14.68 -3.72 1.30
C ALA A 166 -13.96 -3.41 -0.03
N PHE A 167 -13.88 -2.13 -0.41
CA PHE A 167 -13.19 -1.64 -1.61
C PHE A 167 -11.69 -1.90 -1.58
N GLU A 168 -11.03 -1.66 -0.44
CA GLU A 168 -9.61 -1.99 -0.26
C GLU A 168 -9.35 -3.49 -0.36
N ASN A 169 -10.23 -4.31 0.22
CA ASN A 169 -10.15 -5.77 0.10
C ASN A 169 -10.30 -6.22 -1.36
N TYR A 170 -11.32 -5.73 -2.06
CA TYR A 170 -11.52 -6.02 -3.48
C TYR A 170 -10.33 -5.62 -4.33
N LYS A 171 -9.78 -4.44 -4.10
CA LYS A 171 -8.60 -3.97 -4.82
C LYS A 171 -7.40 -4.90 -4.58
N ALA A 172 -7.15 -5.28 -3.34
CA ALA A 172 -6.08 -6.20 -2.98
C ALA A 172 -6.26 -7.59 -3.63
N LEU A 173 -7.47 -8.14 -3.62
CA LEU A 173 -7.80 -9.40 -4.29
C LEU A 173 -7.62 -9.30 -5.81
N SER A 174 -8.07 -8.19 -6.41
CA SER A 174 -7.93 -7.96 -7.85
C SER A 174 -6.48 -7.86 -8.30
N GLU A 175 -5.62 -7.22 -7.49
CA GLU A 175 -4.18 -7.12 -7.76
C GLU A 175 -3.48 -8.48 -7.62
N LYS A 176 -3.87 -9.29 -6.63
CA LYS A 176 -3.36 -10.67 -6.47
C LYS A 176 -3.75 -11.54 -7.68
N LEU A 177 -5.02 -11.52 -8.06
CA LEU A 177 -5.54 -12.30 -9.18
C LEU A 177 -4.93 -11.88 -10.52
N TYR A 178 -4.70 -10.58 -10.72
CA TYR A 178 -4.00 -10.07 -11.90
C TYR A 178 -2.57 -10.64 -12.01
N LYS A 179 -1.83 -10.71 -10.90
CA LYS A 179 -0.47 -11.28 -10.87
C LYS A 179 -0.45 -12.77 -11.15
N ILE A 180 -1.44 -13.53 -10.69
CA ILE A 180 -1.55 -14.95 -11.03
C ILE A 180 -1.87 -15.11 -12.52
N ASN A 181 -2.84 -14.33 -13.02
CA ASN A 181 -3.28 -14.40 -14.42
C ASN A 181 -2.19 -14.03 -15.43
N SER A 182 -1.27 -13.12 -15.10
CA SER A 182 -0.22 -12.68 -16.03
C SER A 182 0.71 -13.81 -16.50
N ASN A 183 0.80 -14.91 -15.75
CA ASN A 183 1.70 -16.04 -16.04
C ASN A 183 0.94 -17.33 -16.41
N LEU A 184 -0.39 -17.31 -16.48
CA LEU A 184 -1.19 -18.53 -16.58
C LEU A 184 -1.00 -19.28 -17.90
N ASP A 185 -0.96 -18.59 -19.03
CA ASP A 185 -0.88 -19.25 -20.34
C ASP A 185 0.46 -20.01 -20.50
N GLU A 186 1.55 -19.42 -20.00
CA GLU A 186 2.85 -20.11 -19.95
C GLU A 186 2.84 -21.31 -19.01
N LEU A 187 2.23 -21.18 -17.83
CA LEU A 187 2.13 -22.26 -16.84
C LEU A 187 1.24 -23.41 -17.33
N LYS A 188 0.14 -23.12 -18.03
CA LYS A 188 -0.74 -24.14 -18.63
C LYS A 188 0.00 -24.93 -19.71
N ASN A 189 0.66 -24.25 -20.64
CA ASN A 189 1.46 -24.90 -21.68
C ASN A 189 2.58 -25.75 -21.06
N ARG A 190 3.26 -25.23 -20.03
CA ARG A 190 4.29 -25.98 -19.31
C ARG A 190 3.72 -27.22 -18.64
N LYS A 191 2.57 -27.12 -17.98
CA LYS A 191 1.89 -28.25 -17.34
C LYS A 191 1.53 -29.34 -18.34
N GLU A 192 0.98 -28.99 -19.50
CA GLU A 192 0.66 -29.97 -20.56
C GLU A 192 1.92 -30.73 -21.02
N ILE A 193 3.01 -30.00 -21.29
CA ILE A 193 4.30 -30.61 -21.66
C ILE A 193 4.80 -31.56 -20.56
N LEU A 194 4.79 -31.10 -19.30
CA LEU A 194 5.24 -31.91 -18.16
C LEU A 194 4.38 -33.17 -17.97
N GLN A 195 3.07 -33.06 -18.14
CA GLN A 195 2.14 -34.20 -18.05
C GLN A 195 2.39 -35.23 -19.15
N ASP A 196 2.66 -34.80 -20.37
CA ASP A 196 2.98 -35.72 -21.45
C ASP A 196 4.34 -36.40 -21.25
N LEU A 197 5.34 -35.69 -20.74
CA LEU A 197 6.62 -36.28 -20.33
C LEU A 197 6.44 -37.30 -19.20
N LEU A 198 5.62 -36.98 -18.19
CA LEU A 198 5.35 -37.88 -17.07
C LEU A 198 4.69 -39.18 -17.56
N LYS A 199 3.68 -39.09 -18.44
CA LYS A 199 3.03 -40.27 -19.05
C LYS A 199 4.01 -41.17 -19.80
N ILE A 200 5.00 -40.58 -20.50
CA ILE A 200 6.03 -41.36 -21.21
C ILE A 200 6.89 -42.15 -20.22
N ILE A 201 7.29 -41.53 -19.10
CA ILE A 201 8.10 -42.20 -18.05
C ILE A 201 7.28 -43.30 -17.38
N GLU A 202 6.04 -43.00 -16.99
CA GLU A 202 5.16 -43.94 -16.29
C GLU A 202 4.81 -45.16 -17.14
N LYS A 203 4.67 -45.00 -18.47
CA LYS A 203 4.38 -46.11 -19.38
C LYS A 203 5.43 -47.22 -19.33
N GLU A 204 6.70 -46.89 -19.10
CA GLU A 204 7.77 -47.89 -18.99
C GLU A 204 7.79 -48.61 -17.64
N ASN A 205 7.02 -48.16 -16.64
CA ASN A 205 6.84 -48.81 -15.34
C ASN A 205 8.17 -49.25 -14.70
N PHE A 206 9.13 -48.34 -14.54
CA PHE A 206 10.32 -48.62 -13.74
C PHE A 206 9.97 -48.61 -12.25
N TYR A 207 10.44 -49.59 -11.49
CA TYR A 207 10.39 -49.51 -10.03
C TYR A 207 11.57 -48.67 -9.49
N PRO A 208 11.43 -48.06 -8.31
CA PRO A 208 12.50 -47.25 -7.70
C PRO A 208 13.80 -48.04 -7.58
N GLY A 209 14.93 -47.47 -8.02
CA GLY A 209 16.23 -48.13 -8.01
C GLY A 209 16.50 -49.12 -9.16
N GLU A 210 15.49 -49.52 -9.96
CA GLU A 210 15.65 -50.54 -11.01
C GLU A 210 16.79 -50.25 -11.97
N ILE A 211 16.88 -49.01 -12.49
CA ILE A 211 17.90 -48.65 -13.48
C ILE A 211 19.31 -48.80 -12.90
N SER A 212 19.50 -48.42 -11.63
CA SER A 212 20.79 -48.54 -10.96
C SER A 212 21.19 -50.01 -10.75
N GLU A 213 20.22 -50.85 -10.39
CA GLU A 213 20.40 -52.30 -10.23
C GLU A 213 20.75 -52.95 -11.58
N LEU A 214 20.02 -52.62 -12.65
CA LEU A 214 20.26 -53.15 -13.99
C LEU A 214 21.64 -52.75 -14.56
N ILE A 215 22.13 -51.55 -14.26
CA ILE A 215 23.48 -51.12 -14.64
C ILE A 215 24.54 -51.98 -13.92
N GLN A 216 24.41 -52.13 -12.60
CA GLN A 216 25.34 -52.95 -11.81
C GLN A 216 25.31 -54.42 -12.26
N GLU A 217 24.12 -54.95 -12.50
CA GLU A 217 23.93 -56.32 -12.98
C GLU A 217 24.56 -56.51 -14.36
N LYS A 218 24.35 -55.58 -15.30
CA LYS A 218 24.99 -55.61 -16.64
C LYS A 218 26.52 -55.66 -16.53
N ASP A 219 27.10 -54.82 -15.68
CA ASP A 219 28.55 -54.78 -15.52
C ASP A 219 29.10 -56.09 -14.94
N SER A 220 28.36 -56.71 -14.01
CA SER A 220 28.70 -58.04 -13.48
C SER A 220 28.61 -59.13 -14.56
N LEU A 221 27.54 -59.15 -15.37
CA LEU A 221 27.34 -60.14 -16.41
C LEU A 221 28.34 -60.02 -17.56
N LYS A 222 28.79 -58.80 -17.88
CA LYS A 222 29.86 -58.57 -18.87
C LYS A 222 31.17 -59.26 -18.46
N GLN A 223 31.47 -59.34 -17.17
CA GLN A 223 32.62 -60.09 -16.68
C GLN A 223 32.45 -61.60 -16.91
N TYR A 224 31.24 -62.13 -16.65
CA TYR A 224 30.92 -63.53 -16.94
C TYR A 224 30.99 -63.85 -18.43
N GLU A 225 30.50 -62.97 -19.30
CA GLU A 225 30.58 -63.12 -20.75
C GLU A 225 32.04 -63.20 -21.24
N LEU A 226 32.90 -62.29 -20.76
CA LEU A 226 34.34 -62.32 -21.07
C LEU A 226 35.03 -63.61 -20.59
N ILE A 227 34.68 -64.10 -19.39
CA ILE A 227 35.22 -65.36 -18.87
C ILE A 227 34.74 -66.53 -19.74
N ASN A 228 33.47 -66.56 -20.14
CA ASN A 228 32.90 -67.64 -20.93
C ASN A 228 33.54 -67.68 -22.32
N GLU A 229 33.64 -66.53 -23.00
CA GLU A 229 34.34 -66.42 -24.28
C GLU A 229 35.81 -66.85 -24.17
N GLY A 230 36.49 -66.47 -23.08
CA GLY A 230 37.87 -66.88 -22.82
C GLY A 230 38.00 -68.40 -22.65
N LEU A 231 37.12 -69.00 -21.84
CA LEU A 231 37.10 -70.46 -21.61
C LEU A 231 36.74 -71.23 -22.88
N GLN A 232 35.74 -70.76 -23.65
CA GLN A 232 35.36 -71.35 -24.93
C GLN A 232 36.51 -71.29 -25.94
N LYS A 233 37.25 -70.17 -26.03
CA LYS A 233 38.46 -70.06 -26.86
C LYS A 233 39.57 -70.98 -26.39
N ILE A 234 39.80 -71.10 -25.08
CA ILE A 234 40.78 -72.05 -24.53
C ILE A 234 40.38 -73.47 -24.93
N LEU A 235 39.11 -73.84 -24.75
CA LEU A 235 38.59 -75.15 -25.12
C LEU A 235 38.74 -75.41 -26.62
N GLU A 236 38.43 -74.42 -27.46
CA GLU A 236 38.60 -74.50 -28.92
C GLU A 236 40.07 -74.73 -29.29
N ILE A 237 41.01 -73.95 -28.74
CA ILE A 237 42.45 -74.07 -29.02
C ILE A 237 43.01 -75.43 -28.58
N VAL A 238 42.58 -75.90 -27.42
CA VAL A 238 43.04 -77.15 -26.79
C VAL A 238 42.38 -78.38 -27.44
N SER A 239 41.18 -78.23 -27.98
CA SER A 239 40.43 -79.31 -28.63
C SER A 239 40.56 -79.33 -30.16
N TYR A 240 41.17 -78.31 -30.79
CA TYR A 240 41.21 -78.22 -32.25
C TYR A 240 42.01 -79.40 -32.85
N PRO A 241 41.50 -80.08 -33.90
CA PRO A 241 41.90 -81.45 -34.26
C PRO A 241 43.14 -81.55 -35.15
N SER A 242 44.14 -80.67 -34.97
CA SER A 242 45.27 -80.66 -35.92
C SER A 242 46.64 -80.33 -35.34
N SER A 243 46.83 -80.45 -34.03
CA SER A 243 48.19 -80.50 -33.50
C SER A 243 48.28 -81.24 -32.17
N PHE A 244 47.84 -80.65 -31.06
CA PHE A 244 48.37 -81.09 -29.77
C PHE A 244 47.82 -82.44 -29.27
N SER A 245 46.50 -82.65 -29.29
CA SER A 245 45.90 -83.92 -28.85
C SER A 245 46.31 -85.10 -29.74
N ASP A 246 46.38 -84.88 -31.06
CA ASP A 246 46.80 -85.90 -32.02
C ASP A 246 48.30 -86.19 -31.98
N TYR A 247 49.14 -85.17 -31.76
CA TYR A 247 50.56 -85.39 -31.48
C TYR A 247 50.73 -86.12 -30.14
N MET A 248 49.95 -85.79 -29.11
CA MET A 248 50.01 -86.47 -27.81
C MET A 248 49.54 -87.93 -27.91
N SER A 249 48.54 -88.22 -28.73
CA SER A 249 48.09 -89.58 -29.01
C SER A 249 49.14 -90.35 -29.82
N SER A 250 49.73 -89.74 -30.85
CA SER A 250 50.81 -90.32 -31.66
C SER A 250 52.07 -90.61 -30.84
N ILE A 251 52.49 -89.67 -29.99
CA ILE A 251 53.60 -89.87 -29.06
C ILE A 251 53.26 -90.98 -28.06
N SER A 252 52.02 -91.05 -27.57
CA SER A 252 51.60 -92.13 -26.66
C SER A 252 51.64 -93.53 -27.31
N ILE A 253 51.46 -93.63 -28.63
CA ILE A 253 51.62 -94.89 -29.38
C ILE A 253 53.10 -95.29 -29.42
N GLU A 254 54.02 -94.37 -29.71
CA GLU A 254 55.46 -94.66 -29.72
C GLU A 254 56.01 -94.97 -28.32
N ILE A 255 55.56 -94.24 -27.30
CA ILE A 255 55.87 -94.51 -25.89
C ILE A 255 55.46 -95.93 -25.48
N LYS A 256 54.27 -96.40 -25.89
CA LYS A 256 53.86 -97.79 -25.64
C LYS A 256 54.81 -98.81 -26.28
N LYS A 257 55.35 -98.54 -27.48
CA LYS A 257 56.31 -99.44 -28.14
C LYS A 257 57.65 -99.46 -27.41
N LEU A 258 58.07 -98.32 -26.86
CA LEU A 258 59.35 -98.11 -26.21
C LEU A 258 59.38 -98.49 -24.71
N SER A 259 58.23 -98.73 -24.08
CA SER A 259 58.05 -99.11 -22.66
C SER A 259 58.76 -100.40 -22.18
N LYS A 260 59.55 -101.05 -23.03
CA LYS A 260 60.33 -102.26 -22.71
C LYS A 260 61.81 -101.98 -22.44
N TYR A 261 62.26 -100.74 -22.62
CA TYR A 261 63.66 -100.33 -22.46
C TYR A 261 63.81 -99.45 -21.21
N GLU A 262 64.53 -99.93 -20.19
CA GLU A 262 64.68 -99.23 -18.89
C GLU A 262 65.43 -97.88 -19.02
N GLU A 263 66.24 -97.69 -20.07
CA GLU A 263 67.08 -96.50 -20.30
C GLU A 263 66.29 -95.20 -20.55
N ILE A 264 64.97 -95.30 -20.77
CA ILE A 264 64.09 -94.18 -21.14
C ILE A 264 62.88 -94.04 -20.20
N ASP A 265 62.80 -94.81 -19.12
CA ASP A 265 61.67 -94.81 -18.18
C ASP A 265 61.37 -93.42 -17.58
N ASP A 266 62.39 -92.64 -17.24
CA ASP A 266 62.21 -91.27 -16.73
C ASP A 266 61.54 -90.34 -17.76
N LEU A 267 61.87 -90.49 -19.05
CA LEU A 267 61.25 -89.75 -20.15
C LEU A 267 59.79 -90.19 -20.38
N LEU A 268 59.51 -91.49 -20.30
CA LEU A 268 58.15 -92.05 -20.43
C LEU A 268 57.25 -91.55 -19.31
N ASN A 269 57.73 -91.61 -18.06
CA ASN A 269 56.99 -91.11 -16.90
C ASN A 269 56.75 -89.60 -16.98
N SER A 270 57.74 -88.82 -17.44
CA SER A 270 57.59 -87.37 -17.65
C SER A 270 56.48 -87.04 -18.66
N PHE A 271 56.43 -87.76 -19.79
CA PHE A 271 55.38 -87.54 -20.79
C PHE A 271 53.99 -87.99 -20.31
N ILE A 272 53.88 -89.12 -19.62
CA ILE A 272 52.60 -89.60 -19.05
C ILE A 272 52.04 -88.56 -18.08
N ASN A 273 52.89 -88.02 -17.19
CA ASN A 273 52.51 -86.96 -16.26
C ASN A 273 52.09 -85.67 -16.99
N PHE A 274 52.78 -85.31 -18.07
CA PHE A 274 52.41 -84.15 -18.89
C PHE A 274 51.05 -84.37 -19.57
N LYS A 275 50.80 -85.55 -20.13
CA LYS A 275 49.53 -85.91 -20.76
C LYS A 275 48.37 -85.92 -19.78
N SER A 276 48.52 -86.55 -18.61
CA SER A 276 47.48 -86.55 -17.58
C SER A 276 47.19 -85.14 -17.06
N SER A 277 48.23 -84.30 -16.94
CA SER A 277 48.06 -82.89 -16.54
C SER A 277 47.31 -82.08 -17.60
N TYR A 278 47.58 -82.34 -18.88
CA TYR A 278 46.87 -81.73 -20.00
C TYR A 278 45.39 -82.15 -20.04
N GLU A 279 45.10 -83.46 -19.99
CA GLU A 279 43.72 -83.99 -20.00
C GLU A 279 42.91 -83.46 -18.81
N ASN A 280 43.51 -83.42 -17.61
CA ASN A 280 42.88 -82.83 -16.43
C ASN A 280 42.61 -81.32 -16.60
N PHE A 281 43.52 -80.58 -17.25
CA PHE A 281 43.28 -79.17 -17.56
C PHE A 281 42.10 -79.00 -18.52
N CYS A 282 41.99 -79.81 -19.58
CA CYS A 282 40.85 -79.81 -20.50
C CYS A 282 39.53 -80.08 -19.76
N GLU A 283 39.48 -81.14 -18.96
CA GLU A 283 38.30 -81.51 -18.17
C GLU A 283 37.90 -80.39 -17.19
N GLN A 284 38.88 -79.71 -16.57
CA GLN A 284 38.62 -78.58 -15.69
C GLN A 284 38.02 -77.37 -16.43
N VAL A 285 38.49 -77.10 -17.66
CA VAL A 285 37.94 -76.04 -18.52
C VAL A 285 36.50 -76.37 -18.93
N GLU A 286 36.24 -77.60 -19.41
CA GLU A 286 34.89 -78.06 -19.77
C GLU A 286 33.94 -78.03 -18.57
N ALA A 287 34.37 -78.53 -17.42
CA ALA A 287 33.58 -78.52 -16.19
C ALA A 287 33.24 -77.10 -15.73
N LYS A 288 34.15 -76.12 -15.96
CA LYS A 288 33.86 -74.71 -15.67
C LYS A 288 32.84 -74.12 -16.63
N ILE A 289 32.92 -74.43 -17.93
CA ILE A 289 31.94 -74.00 -18.94
C ILE A 289 30.56 -74.59 -18.63
N GLN A 290 30.46 -75.88 -18.30
CA GLN A 290 29.20 -76.54 -17.98
C GLN A 290 28.53 -76.01 -16.70
N LYS A 291 29.33 -75.57 -15.71
CA LYS A 291 28.83 -74.99 -14.46
C LYS A 291 28.44 -73.52 -14.61
N MET A 292 28.69 -72.91 -15.77
CA MET A 292 28.44 -71.50 -16.00
C MET A 292 26.93 -71.27 -16.19
N PRO A 293 26.30 -70.36 -15.43
CA PRO A 293 24.86 -70.12 -15.54
C PRO A 293 24.52 -69.54 -16.92
N ASP A 294 23.38 -69.92 -17.49
CA ASP A 294 22.90 -69.28 -18.72
C ASP A 294 22.37 -67.88 -18.41
N PHE A 295 23.19 -66.87 -18.74
CA PHE A 295 22.87 -65.46 -18.57
C PHE A 295 22.29 -64.82 -19.84
N THR A 296 22.15 -65.54 -20.96
CA THR A 296 21.78 -64.98 -22.27
C THR A 296 20.42 -64.28 -22.22
N ASN A 297 19.41 -64.97 -21.69
CA ASN A 297 18.06 -64.43 -21.58
C ASN A 297 17.99 -63.23 -20.61
N ARG A 298 18.76 -63.28 -19.51
CA ARG A 298 18.80 -62.19 -18.53
C ARG A 298 19.51 -60.96 -19.09
N LEU A 299 20.61 -61.16 -19.81
CA LEU A 299 21.39 -60.10 -20.44
C LEU A 299 20.57 -59.42 -21.54
N MET A 300 19.82 -60.18 -22.36
CA MET A 300 18.88 -59.63 -23.34
C MET A 300 17.79 -58.78 -22.68
N TYR A 301 17.18 -59.29 -21.60
CA TYR A 301 16.19 -58.52 -20.82
C TYR A 301 16.76 -57.21 -20.26
N ILE A 302 17.97 -57.25 -19.68
CA ILE A 302 18.65 -56.05 -19.15
C ILE A 302 18.94 -55.06 -20.27
N GLN A 303 19.44 -55.53 -21.42
CA GLN A 303 19.69 -54.69 -22.58
C GLN A 303 18.40 -54.02 -23.08
N ASP A 304 17.30 -54.76 -23.17
CA ASP A 304 16.00 -54.24 -23.60
C ASP A 304 15.49 -53.17 -22.62
N ARG A 305 15.52 -53.44 -21.29
CA ARG A 305 15.11 -52.46 -20.27
C ARG A 305 15.98 -51.20 -20.27
N LEU A 306 17.31 -51.35 -20.37
CA LEU A 306 18.22 -50.21 -20.46
C LEU A 306 18.06 -49.46 -21.79
N SER A 307 17.66 -50.13 -22.88
CA SER A 307 17.33 -49.47 -24.15
C SER A 307 16.07 -48.61 -24.03
N SER A 308 15.05 -49.08 -23.30
CA SER A 308 13.87 -48.29 -22.94
C SER A 308 14.25 -47.06 -22.11
N ALA A 309 15.12 -47.24 -21.09
CA ALA A 309 15.64 -46.12 -20.30
C ALA A 309 16.41 -45.11 -21.17
N GLU A 310 17.22 -45.57 -22.13
CA GLU A 310 17.93 -44.71 -23.08
C GLU A 310 16.99 -43.89 -23.98
N LYS A 311 15.86 -44.47 -24.41
CA LYS A 311 14.83 -43.72 -25.16
C LYS A 311 14.28 -42.57 -24.32
N ILE A 312 13.93 -42.84 -23.05
CA ILE A 312 13.46 -41.79 -22.13
C ILE A 312 14.53 -40.73 -21.88
N ARG A 313 15.78 -41.14 -21.62
CA ARG A 313 16.90 -40.21 -21.41
C ARG A 313 17.03 -39.23 -22.58
N ARG A 314 16.89 -39.71 -23.82
CA ARG A 314 16.92 -38.88 -25.03
C ARG A 314 15.72 -37.91 -25.11
N ILE A 315 14.51 -38.39 -24.80
CA ILE A 315 13.29 -37.56 -24.79
C ILE A 315 13.41 -36.44 -23.75
N LEU A 316 13.86 -36.77 -22.54
CA LEU A 316 14.06 -35.83 -21.42
C LEU A 316 15.36 -35.02 -21.53
N LYS A 317 16.21 -35.30 -22.52
CA LYS A 317 17.53 -34.68 -22.74
C LYS A 317 18.45 -34.74 -21.51
N LEU A 318 18.42 -35.86 -20.80
CA LEU A 318 19.25 -36.12 -19.62
C LEU A 318 20.67 -36.56 -20.04
N GLN A 319 21.65 -36.36 -19.15
CA GLN A 319 23.02 -36.82 -19.41
C GLN A 319 23.12 -38.33 -19.25
N GLU A 320 22.49 -38.87 -18.21
CA GLU A 320 22.56 -40.29 -17.84
C GLU A 320 21.16 -40.87 -17.56
N ILE A 321 20.98 -42.17 -17.81
CA ILE A 321 19.74 -42.90 -17.50
C ILE A 321 19.46 -42.96 -15.99
N SER A 322 20.50 -42.86 -15.15
CA SER A 322 20.41 -42.80 -13.68
C SER A 322 19.60 -41.58 -13.18
N GLN A 323 19.50 -40.52 -13.98
CA GLN A 323 18.82 -39.28 -13.63
C GLN A 323 17.29 -39.33 -13.85
N ILE A 324 16.77 -40.38 -14.49
CA ILE A 324 15.36 -40.47 -14.88
C ILE A 324 14.42 -40.39 -13.67
N GLU A 325 14.76 -41.05 -12.56
CA GLU A 325 13.95 -41.04 -11.34
C GLU A 325 13.91 -39.64 -10.69
N ALA A 326 15.06 -38.98 -10.59
CA ALA A 326 15.12 -37.60 -10.10
C ALA A 326 14.34 -36.64 -11.02
N ALA A 327 14.44 -36.82 -12.34
CA ALA A 327 13.68 -36.03 -13.30
C ALA A 327 12.17 -36.24 -13.14
N LYS A 328 11.71 -37.49 -12.96
CA LYS A 328 10.30 -37.81 -12.67
C LYS A 328 9.80 -37.07 -11.43
N ASN A 329 10.52 -37.17 -10.32
CA ASN A 329 10.15 -36.51 -9.06
C ASN A 329 10.08 -34.98 -9.21
N ASN A 330 11.02 -34.39 -9.96
CA ASN A 330 11.00 -32.95 -10.26
C ASN A 330 9.80 -32.55 -11.12
N ILE A 331 9.48 -33.32 -12.15
CA ILE A 331 8.31 -33.11 -13.02
C ILE A 331 7.02 -33.16 -12.19
N GLU A 332 6.86 -34.18 -11.34
CA GLU A 332 5.69 -34.31 -10.45
C GLU A 332 5.58 -33.13 -9.47
N SER A 333 6.70 -32.71 -8.87
CA SER A 333 6.73 -31.55 -7.99
C SER A 333 6.34 -30.26 -8.72
N GLU A 334 6.80 -30.04 -9.95
CA GLU A 334 6.42 -28.88 -10.74
C GLU A 334 4.94 -28.89 -11.11
N ILE A 335 4.40 -30.04 -11.54
CA ILE A 335 2.97 -30.19 -11.84
C ILE A 335 2.13 -29.86 -10.59
N ASN A 336 2.50 -30.37 -9.42
CA ASN A 336 1.79 -30.11 -8.18
C ASN A 336 1.80 -28.63 -7.81
N LYS A 337 2.94 -27.93 -7.96
CA LYS A 337 3.01 -26.47 -7.74
C LYS A 337 2.07 -25.69 -8.66
N ILE A 338 1.97 -26.09 -9.93
CA ILE A 338 1.05 -25.45 -10.88
C ILE A 338 -0.41 -25.71 -10.50
N LEU A 339 -0.75 -26.95 -10.09
CA LEU A 339 -2.08 -27.30 -9.62
C LEU A 339 -2.48 -26.51 -8.36
N ASP A 340 -1.56 -26.31 -7.42
CA ASP A 340 -1.82 -25.53 -6.20
C ASP A 340 -2.09 -24.05 -6.54
N LEU A 341 -1.35 -23.48 -7.50
CA LEU A 341 -1.60 -22.12 -7.99
C LEU A 341 -2.97 -22.01 -8.70
N GLU A 342 -3.38 -23.02 -9.46
CA GLU A 342 -4.72 -23.06 -10.08
C GLU A 342 -5.82 -23.10 -9.01
N ARG A 343 -5.64 -23.88 -7.93
CA ARG A 343 -6.59 -23.90 -6.81
C ARG A 343 -6.64 -22.57 -6.07
N GLU A 344 -5.49 -21.96 -5.79
CA GLU A 344 -5.42 -20.64 -5.17
C GLU A 344 -6.17 -19.61 -6.02
N LYS A 345 -6.01 -19.68 -7.34
CA LYS A 345 -6.72 -18.82 -8.29
C LYS A 345 -8.24 -18.99 -8.19
N GLU A 346 -8.75 -20.23 -8.21
CA GLU A 346 -10.18 -20.49 -8.11
C GLU A 346 -10.77 -19.93 -6.80
N LEU A 347 -10.06 -20.09 -5.69
CA LEU A 347 -10.45 -19.51 -4.39
C LEU A 347 -10.48 -17.98 -4.45
N LEU A 348 -9.44 -17.36 -5.02
CA LEU A 348 -9.38 -15.90 -5.19
C LEU A 348 -10.48 -15.36 -6.11
N GLU A 349 -10.87 -16.09 -7.16
CA GLU A 349 -12.00 -15.73 -8.02
C GLU A 349 -13.33 -15.71 -7.25
N ILE A 350 -13.56 -16.71 -6.39
CA ILE A 350 -14.74 -16.77 -5.52
C ILE A 350 -14.72 -15.61 -4.50
N GLU A 351 -13.59 -15.37 -3.85
CA GLU A 351 -13.43 -14.28 -2.88
C GLU A 351 -13.63 -12.90 -3.54
N LEU A 352 -13.09 -12.70 -4.74
CA LEU A 352 -13.23 -11.47 -5.50
C LEU A 352 -14.70 -11.22 -5.87
N GLU A 353 -15.42 -12.24 -6.33
CA GLU A 353 -16.84 -12.13 -6.67
C GLU A 353 -17.71 -11.83 -5.44
N ASN A 354 -17.40 -12.43 -4.28
CA ASN A 354 -18.07 -12.10 -3.04
C ASN A 354 -17.79 -10.66 -2.59
N SER A 355 -16.53 -10.23 -2.65
CA SER A 355 -16.14 -8.86 -2.33
C SER A 355 -16.78 -7.84 -3.28
N LYS A 356 -16.95 -8.20 -4.57
CA LYS A 356 -17.66 -7.38 -5.56
C LYS A 356 -19.15 -7.22 -5.21
N LYS A 357 -19.83 -8.30 -4.83
CA LYS A 357 -21.23 -8.27 -4.38
C LYS A 357 -21.42 -7.39 -3.14
N GLU A 358 -20.48 -7.45 -2.21
CA GLU A 358 -20.49 -6.63 -1.00
C GLU A 358 -20.36 -5.13 -1.34
N ILE A 359 -19.39 -4.76 -2.18
CA ILE A 359 -19.19 -3.38 -2.65
C ILE A 359 -20.42 -2.86 -3.37
N LEU A 360 -21.04 -3.68 -4.23
CA LEU A 360 -22.25 -3.31 -4.97
C LEU A 360 -23.43 -3.05 -4.05
N LYS A 361 -23.64 -3.93 -3.06
CA LYS A 361 -24.69 -3.76 -2.06
C LYS A 361 -24.49 -2.46 -1.29
N LEU A 362 -23.29 -2.24 -0.75
CA LEU A 362 -22.96 -1.04 0.02
C LEU A 362 -23.06 0.23 -0.83
N SER A 363 -22.65 0.17 -2.10
CA SER A 363 -22.78 1.29 -3.04
C SER A 363 -24.25 1.63 -3.27
N GLY A 364 -25.10 0.64 -3.54
CA GLY A 364 -26.52 0.85 -3.74
C GLY A 364 -27.23 1.43 -2.50
N GLU A 365 -26.85 0.98 -1.30
CA GLU A 365 -27.35 1.53 -0.04
C GLU A 365 -26.93 3.00 0.17
N ILE A 366 -25.66 3.34 -0.13
CA ILE A 366 -25.14 4.71 -0.06
C ILE A 366 -25.85 5.60 -1.09
N SER A 367 -25.91 5.17 -2.35
CA SER A 367 -26.54 5.91 -3.46
C SER A 367 -28.02 6.18 -3.19
N LYS A 368 -28.77 5.19 -2.69
CA LYS A 368 -30.18 5.40 -2.32
C LYS A 368 -30.34 6.50 -1.26
N LYS A 369 -29.58 6.43 -0.17
CA LYS A 369 -29.65 7.45 0.90
C LYS A 369 -29.20 8.82 0.43
N ARG A 370 -28.17 8.88 -0.41
CA ARG A 370 -27.70 10.13 -1.02
C ARG A 370 -28.78 10.76 -1.91
N ALA A 371 -29.40 9.97 -2.78
CA ALA A 371 -30.46 10.44 -3.66
C ALA A 371 -31.68 10.97 -2.88
N GLU A 372 -32.07 10.30 -1.78
CA GLU A 372 -33.16 10.75 -0.89
C GLU A 372 -32.88 12.11 -0.23
N ASN A 373 -31.61 12.51 -0.08
CA ASN A 373 -31.20 13.70 0.67
C ASN A 373 -30.65 14.85 -0.18
N ILE A 374 -30.38 14.65 -1.48
CA ILE A 374 -29.65 15.62 -2.31
C ILE A 374 -30.39 16.96 -2.50
N GLU A 375 -31.70 16.90 -2.74
CA GLU A 375 -32.54 18.09 -2.90
C GLU A 375 -32.71 18.82 -1.57
N THR A 376 -32.98 18.07 -0.49
CA THR A 376 -33.12 18.62 0.86
C THR A 376 -31.84 19.30 1.32
N PHE A 377 -30.68 18.67 1.09
CA PHE A 377 -29.38 19.25 1.40
C PHE A 377 -29.17 20.56 0.66
N SER A 378 -29.44 20.58 -0.65
CA SER A 378 -29.29 21.77 -1.49
C SER A 378 -30.16 22.92 -0.97
N TYR A 379 -31.43 22.65 -0.68
CA TYR A 379 -32.36 23.63 -0.10
C TYR A 379 -31.92 24.15 1.28
N MET A 380 -31.42 23.26 2.15
CA MET A 380 -30.94 23.66 3.48
C MET A 380 -29.69 24.53 3.38
N VAL A 381 -28.76 24.23 2.47
CA VAL A 381 -27.59 25.10 2.23
C VAL A 381 -28.05 26.47 1.72
N GLU A 382 -28.93 26.54 0.74
CA GLU A 382 -29.47 27.81 0.24
C GLU A 382 -30.10 28.65 1.36
N ASN A 383 -30.89 28.04 2.25
CA ASN A 383 -31.48 28.76 3.37
C ASN A 383 -30.44 29.26 4.38
N GLN A 384 -29.37 28.51 4.64
CA GLN A 384 -28.26 29.00 5.48
C GLN A 384 -27.54 30.19 4.80
N LEU A 385 -27.38 30.16 3.48
CA LEU A 385 -26.72 31.23 2.72
C LEU A 385 -27.53 32.53 2.71
N LYS A 386 -28.87 32.46 2.77
CA LYS A 386 -29.73 33.64 2.95
C LYS A 386 -29.45 34.37 4.25
N ASP A 387 -29.28 33.64 5.34
CA ASP A 387 -28.90 34.22 6.65
C ASP A 387 -27.47 34.81 6.61
N LEU A 388 -26.63 34.34 5.71
CA LEU A 388 -25.23 34.73 5.56
C LEU A 388 -25.00 35.79 4.46
N ASP A 389 -26.01 36.64 4.22
CA ASP A 389 -25.96 37.76 3.27
C ASP A 389 -25.78 37.36 1.80
N ILE A 390 -26.25 36.17 1.42
CA ILE A 390 -26.30 35.74 0.02
C ILE A 390 -27.75 35.33 -0.31
N PRO A 391 -28.70 36.29 -0.28
CA PRO A 391 -30.14 36.00 -0.29
C PRO A 391 -30.63 35.35 -1.58
N ASN A 392 -29.95 35.61 -2.70
CA ASN A 392 -30.30 35.07 -4.00
C ASN A 392 -29.38 33.92 -4.44
N ALA A 393 -28.64 33.33 -3.50
CA ALA A 393 -27.81 32.17 -3.76
C ALA A 393 -28.65 31.03 -4.34
N ARG A 394 -28.09 30.37 -5.36
CA ARG A 394 -28.49 29.02 -5.75
C ARG A 394 -27.37 28.06 -5.43
N PHE A 395 -27.70 26.96 -4.80
CA PHE A 395 -26.75 25.90 -4.46
C PHE A 395 -27.34 24.56 -4.84
N MET A 396 -26.58 23.75 -5.56
CA MET A 396 -26.98 22.39 -5.94
C MET A 396 -25.85 21.41 -5.67
N ALA A 397 -26.16 20.34 -4.94
CA ALA A 397 -25.34 19.14 -4.97
C ALA A 397 -25.75 18.30 -6.19
N ILE A 398 -24.78 17.86 -6.98
CA ILE A 398 -25.01 17.08 -8.20
C ILE A 398 -24.11 15.84 -8.17
N PHE A 399 -24.64 14.69 -8.60
CA PHE A 399 -23.83 13.49 -8.82
C PHE A 399 -23.05 13.63 -10.12
N SER A 400 -21.74 13.36 -10.10
CA SER A 400 -20.90 13.42 -11.30
C SER A 400 -21.38 12.49 -12.40
N GLU A 401 -21.85 11.29 -12.02
CA GLU A 401 -22.52 10.32 -12.87
C GLU A 401 -23.61 9.64 -12.04
N PRO A 402 -24.82 9.40 -12.57
CA PRO A 402 -25.90 8.74 -11.84
C PRO A 402 -25.63 7.24 -11.70
N PHE A 403 -25.96 6.66 -10.54
CA PHE A 403 -25.74 5.24 -10.23
C PHE A 403 -26.24 4.26 -11.29
N SER A 404 -27.35 4.59 -11.96
CA SER A 404 -27.95 3.77 -13.02
C SER A 404 -27.09 3.67 -14.29
N GLU A 405 -26.19 4.63 -14.52
CA GLU A 405 -25.31 4.68 -15.69
C GLU A 405 -23.89 4.16 -15.39
N ILE A 406 -23.59 3.91 -14.11
CA ILE A 406 -22.31 3.37 -13.66
C ILE A 406 -22.20 1.92 -14.10
N LYS A 407 -21.35 1.67 -15.10
CA LYS A 407 -20.97 0.31 -15.48
C LYS A 407 -20.20 -0.32 -14.34
N ILE A 408 -20.67 -1.47 -13.86
CA ILE A 408 -20.00 -2.24 -12.81
C ILE A 408 -18.74 -2.87 -13.41
N ASP A 409 -17.66 -2.10 -13.46
CA ASP A 409 -16.33 -2.53 -13.85
C ASP A 409 -15.27 -2.00 -12.87
N ASN A 410 -14.01 -2.43 -13.04
CA ASN A 410 -12.91 -2.06 -12.14
C ASN A 410 -12.56 -0.57 -12.11
N LYS A 411 -13.15 0.27 -12.97
CA LYS A 411 -12.81 1.69 -13.09
C LYS A 411 -13.89 2.62 -12.53
N SER A 412 -15.11 2.15 -12.35
CA SER A 412 -16.25 3.00 -11.96
C SER A 412 -16.46 3.15 -10.46
N PHE A 413 -15.62 2.52 -9.62
CA PHE A 413 -15.72 2.60 -8.17
C PHE A 413 -14.59 3.45 -7.59
N SER A 414 -14.96 4.48 -6.82
CA SER A 414 -14.03 5.31 -6.07
C SER A 414 -14.03 4.90 -4.59
N LYS A 415 -13.04 5.35 -3.81
CA LYS A 415 -13.07 5.19 -2.33
C LYS A 415 -14.22 5.93 -1.63
N TYR A 416 -15.04 6.69 -2.35
CA TYR A 416 -16.22 7.39 -1.83
C TYR A 416 -17.54 6.73 -2.23
N GLY A 417 -17.49 5.61 -2.96
CA GLY A 417 -18.66 4.94 -3.52
C GLY A 417 -18.63 4.92 -5.04
N ALA A 418 -19.74 4.48 -5.62
CA ALA A 418 -19.97 4.51 -7.06
C ALA A 418 -20.10 5.95 -7.57
N GLU A 419 -20.83 6.80 -6.86
CA GLU A 419 -21.05 8.20 -7.25
C GLU A 419 -20.15 9.15 -6.44
N GLU A 420 -19.70 10.23 -7.07
CA GLU A 420 -19.11 11.37 -6.39
C GLU A 420 -20.11 12.53 -6.41
N VAL A 421 -20.18 13.28 -5.31
CA VAL A 421 -20.96 14.52 -5.25
C VAL A 421 -20.06 15.72 -5.52
N GLU A 422 -20.55 16.60 -6.37
CA GLU A 422 -19.94 17.88 -6.69
C GLU A 422 -20.90 19.04 -6.38
N PHE A 423 -20.37 20.10 -5.78
CA PHE A 423 -21.17 21.26 -5.38
C PHE A 423 -21.09 22.39 -6.41
N TYR A 424 -22.28 22.85 -6.79
CA TYR A 424 -22.51 23.92 -7.73
C TYR A 424 -23.14 25.12 -7.01
N PHE A 425 -22.72 26.32 -7.37
CA PHE A 425 -23.12 27.55 -6.72
C PHE A 425 -23.28 28.69 -7.72
N SER A 426 -24.23 29.56 -7.45
CA SER A 426 -24.37 30.87 -8.10
C SER A 426 -24.78 31.88 -7.05
N ALA A 427 -24.04 33.00 -6.95
CA ALA A 427 -24.31 34.04 -5.97
C ALA A 427 -25.61 34.82 -6.26
N ASN A 428 -25.98 34.90 -7.56
CA ASN A 428 -27.16 35.62 -8.02
C ASN A 428 -27.86 34.86 -9.15
N PRO A 429 -29.18 35.00 -9.34
CA PRO A 429 -29.94 34.19 -10.30
C PRO A 429 -29.58 34.47 -11.76
N GLU A 430 -28.99 35.63 -12.03
CA GLU A 430 -28.51 36.07 -13.35
C GLU A 430 -27.18 35.42 -13.75
N MET A 431 -26.44 34.86 -12.79
CA MET A 431 -25.17 34.18 -13.03
C MET A 431 -25.39 32.68 -13.26
N PRO A 432 -24.62 32.06 -14.18
CA PRO A 432 -24.71 30.63 -14.42
C PRO A 432 -24.31 29.85 -13.17
N LEU A 433 -24.99 28.72 -12.97
CA LEU A 433 -24.66 27.78 -11.91
C LEU A 433 -23.40 26.99 -12.31
N GLU A 434 -22.35 27.10 -11.52
CA GLU A 434 -21.02 26.57 -11.84
C GLU A 434 -20.36 25.99 -10.58
N THR A 435 -19.28 25.21 -10.75
CA THR A 435 -18.53 24.63 -9.63
C THR A 435 -18.00 25.72 -8.68
N LEU A 436 -17.90 25.44 -7.38
CA LEU A 436 -17.40 26.39 -6.37
C LEU A 436 -16.07 27.08 -6.75
N ASN A 437 -15.19 26.38 -7.48
CA ASN A 437 -13.89 26.88 -7.96
C ASN A 437 -13.99 28.11 -8.89
N LYS A 438 -15.11 28.30 -9.58
CA LYS A 438 -15.23 29.30 -10.66
C LYS A 438 -15.96 30.58 -10.27
N VAL A 439 -16.73 30.57 -9.17
CA VAL A 439 -17.78 31.58 -8.95
C VAL A 439 -17.62 32.37 -7.67
N ALA A 440 -17.08 31.76 -6.62
CA ALA A 440 -17.17 32.36 -5.29
C ALA A 440 -15.91 33.14 -4.90
N SER A 441 -16.12 34.34 -4.36
CA SER A 441 -15.06 35.13 -3.72
C SER A 441 -14.59 34.49 -2.41
N GLY A 442 -13.42 34.89 -1.90
CA GLY A 442 -12.88 34.33 -0.64
C GLY A 442 -13.82 34.49 0.57
N GLY A 443 -14.54 35.61 0.65
CA GLY A 443 -15.54 35.85 1.68
C GLY A 443 -16.78 34.98 1.53
N GLU A 444 -17.30 34.82 0.30
CA GLU A 444 -18.45 33.94 0.03
C GLU A 444 -18.13 32.48 0.29
N LEU A 445 -16.94 32.01 -0.10
CA LEU A 445 -16.49 30.65 0.19
C LEU A 445 -16.41 30.37 1.69
N SER A 446 -15.93 31.34 2.48
CA SER A 446 -15.91 31.22 3.94
C SER A 446 -17.32 31.06 4.51
N ARG A 447 -18.31 31.78 3.97
CA ARG A 447 -19.71 31.65 4.38
C ARG A 447 -20.34 30.34 3.92
N ILE A 448 -20.00 29.86 2.73
CA ILE A 448 -20.39 28.53 2.24
C ILE A 448 -19.85 27.44 3.16
N VAL A 449 -18.59 27.53 3.61
CA VAL A 449 -18.02 26.57 4.58
C VAL A 449 -18.82 26.55 5.88
N ILE A 450 -19.19 27.72 6.43
CA ILE A 450 -20.04 27.78 7.63
C ILE A 450 -21.39 27.10 7.38
N ALA A 451 -22.07 27.45 6.28
CA ALA A 451 -23.36 26.87 5.93
C ALA A 451 -23.29 25.33 5.86
N LEU A 452 -22.25 24.80 5.22
CA LEU A 452 -22.03 23.37 5.07
C LEU A 452 -21.70 22.67 6.40
N GLU A 453 -20.80 23.24 7.20
CA GLU A 453 -20.37 22.64 8.47
C GLU A 453 -21.50 22.64 9.53
N LEU A 454 -22.39 23.64 9.50
CA LEU A 454 -23.56 23.66 10.39
C LEU A 454 -24.56 22.53 10.09
N LEU A 455 -24.66 22.10 8.82
CA LEU A 455 -25.56 21.04 8.38
C LEU A 455 -25.01 19.63 8.61
N LYS A 456 -23.75 19.47 9.04
CA LYS A 456 -23.23 18.14 9.39
C LYS A 456 -24.07 17.50 10.50
N ASN A 457 -24.18 16.18 10.43
CA ASN A 457 -24.83 15.39 11.46
C ASN A 457 -24.02 15.45 12.76
N GLU A 458 -24.68 15.63 13.90
CA GLU A 458 -24.02 15.81 15.20
C GLU A 458 -23.04 14.69 15.54
N LYS A 459 -23.33 13.45 15.11
CA LYS A 459 -22.46 12.28 15.34
C LYS A 459 -21.12 12.34 14.60
N ASP A 460 -21.05 13.12 13.54
CA ASP A 460 -19.86 13.28 12.69
C ASP A 460 -19.17 14.65 12.90
N LYS A 461 -19.68 15.47 13.84
CA LYS A 461 -19.03 16.74 14.21
C LYS A 461 -17.76 16.45 15.02
N ASN A 462 -16.63 16.43 14.32
CA ASN A 462 -15.30 16.39 14.92
C ASN A 462 -14.86 17.79 15.33
N CYS A 463 -14.05 17.90 16.40
CA CYS A 463 -13.52 19.18 16.84
C CYS A 463 -12.47 19.72 15.84
N LYS A 464 -12.90 20.53 14.88
CA LYS A 464 -12.00 21.20 13.93
C LYS A 464 -11.61 22.58 14.45
N THR A 465 -10.51 23.10 13.90
CA THR A 465 -10.11 24.50 14.08
C THR A 465 -10.31 25.25 12.78
N PHE A 466 -11.26 26.19 12.75
CA PHE A 466 -11.49 27.07 11.60
C PHE A 466 -10.82 28.41 11.78
N ILE A 467 -10.16 28.90 10.73
CA ILE A 467 -9.53 30.22 10.69
C ILE A 467 -10.15 31.00 9.54
N PHE A 468 -11.02 31.95 9.90
CA PHE A 468 -11.75 32.77 8.96
C PHE A 468 -11.08 34.13 8.80
N ASP A 469 -10.57 34.40 7.60
CA ASP A 469 -10.05 35.71 7.19
C ASP A 469 -11.05 36.38 6.23
N GLU A 470 -11.34 37.66 6.46
CA GLU A 470 -12.26 38.46 5.64
C GLU A 470 -13.69 37.89 5.49
N ILE A 471 -14.16 37.09 6.45
CA ILE A 471 -15.53 36.54 6.41
C ILE A 471 -16.61 37.62 6.42
N ASP A 472 -16.27 38.79 6.95
CA ASP A 472 -17.10 39.97 7.10
C ASP A 472 -16.99 40.93 5.91
N ALA A 473 -16.25 40.58 4.86
CA ALA A 473 -16.13 41.39 3.66
C ALA A 473 -17.47 41.50 2.93
N GLY A 474 -17.89 42.75 2.69
CA GLY A 474 -19.13 43.08 1.97
C GLY A 474 -20.41 42.94 2.79
N ILE A 475 -20.32 42.63 4.09
CA ILE A 475 -21.46 42.41 4.97
C ILE A 475 -21.65 43.60 5.90
N GLY A 476 -22.89 43.98 6.20
CA GLY A 476 -23.18 45.04 7.17
C GLY A 476 -24.51 44.85 7.90
N GLY A 477 -24.68 45.58 9.01
CA GLY A 477 -25.97 45.66 9.71
C GLY A 477 -26.50 44.31 10.20
N PHE A 478 -27.74 43.97 9.81
CA PHE A 478 -28.45 42.75 10.24
C PHE A 478 -27.73 41.46 9.84
N ALA A 479 -27.11 41.44 8.67
CA ALA A 479 -26.39 40.26 8.18
C ALA A 479 -25.16 39.93 9.06
N ALA A 480 -24.48 40.94 9.61
CA ALA A 480 -23.39 40.73 10.57
C ALA A 480 -23.88 40.10 11.89
N VAL A 481 -25.12 40.41 12.32
CA VAL A 481 -25.74 39.78 13.50
C VAL A 481 -26.05 38.30 13.22
N LYS A 482 -26.59 37.99 12.04
CA LYS A 482 -26.85 36.60 11.64
C LYS A 482 -25.57 35.79 11.51
N LEU A 483 -24.53 36.34 10.88
CA LEU A 483 -23.21 35.69 10.83
C LEU A 483 -22.65 35.43 12.24
N ARG A 484 -22.79 36.38 13.17
CA ARG A 484 -22.41 36.20 14.58
C ARG A 484 -23.14 35.00 15.21
N GLU A 485 -24.46 34.89 15.02
CA GLU A 485 -25.26 33.76 15.52
C GLU A 485 -24.75 32.41 14.98
N LYS A 486 -24.48 32.33 13.68
CA LYS A 486 -23.97 31.11 13.02
C LYS A 486 -22.56 30.73 13.50
N LEU A 487 -21.68 31.71 13.74
CA LEU A 487 -20.36 31.48 14.31
C LEU A 487 -20.44 30.94 15.75
N ILE A 488 -21.36 31.46 16.56
CA ILE A 488 -21.62 30.93 17.91
C ILE A 488 -22.12 29.49 17.83
N GLU A 489 -23.04 29.20 16.91
CA GLU A 489 -23.54 27.85 16.69
C GLU A 489 -22.43 26.88 16.28
N LEU A 490 -21.58 27.27 15.33
CA LEU A 490 -20.46 26.47 14.85
C LEU A 490 -19.42 26.21 15.97
N SER A 491 -19.21 27.19 16.85
CA SER A 491 -18.25 27.12 17.96
C SER A 491 -18.62 26.13 19.07
N LYS A 492 -19.86 25.63 19.10
CA LYS A 492 -20.28 24.62 20.08
C LYS A 492 -19.45 23.34 19.99
N TYR A 493 -18.96 23.03 18.79
CA TYR A 493 -18.21 21.81 18.50
C TYR A 493 -16.80 22.08 17.96
N ASN A 494 -16.50 23.33 17.57
CA ASN A 494 -15.26 23.68 16.87
C ASN A 494 -14.55 24.87 17.51
N GLN A 495 -13.24 24.92 17.36
CA GLN A 495 -12.46 26.12 17.63
C GLN A 495 -12.55 27.05 16.42
N ILE A 496 -12.70 28.36 16.65
CA ILE A 496 -12.77 29.36 15.61
C ILE A 496 -11.78 30.49 15.92
N LEU A 497 -10.98 30.88 14.93
CA LEU A 497 -10.20 32.11 14.93
C LEU A 497 -10.73 33.02 13.82
N ILE A 498 -11.34 34.13 14.21
CA ILE A 498 -11.95 35.10 13.30
C ILE A 498 -11.06 36.33 13.22
N ILE A 499 -10.80 36.77 12.00
CA ILE A 499 -10.03 37.96 11.71
C ILE A 499 -10.97 38.95 11.05
N THR A 500 -11.29 39.99 11.81
CA THR A 500 -12.42 40.86 11.48
C THR A 500 -12.09 42.31 11.77
N HIS A 501 -12.79 43.19 11.08
CA HIS A 501 -12.81 44.63 11.34
C HIS A 501 -14.16 45.08 11.91
N GLN A 502 -15.14 44.19 12.00
CA GLN A 502 -16.48 44.49 12.50
C GLN A 502 -16.64 44.18 13.98
N ALA A 503 -17.10 45.18 14.74
CA ALA A 503 -17.32 45.05 16.18
C ALA A 503 -18.36 43.97 16.52
N ASN A 504 -19.42 43.86 15.73
CA ASN A 504 -20.50 42.88 15.92
C ASN A 504 -19.99 41.44 15.93
N ILE A 505 -19.02 41.14 15.06
CA ILE A 505 -18.43 39.80 14.93
C ILE A 505 -17.37 39.60 16.02
N ALA A 506 -16.50 40.59 16.27
CA ALA A 506 -15.51 40.50 17.34
C ALA A 506 -16.15 40.34 18.75
N ALA A 507 -17.37 40.82 18.93
CA ALA A 507 -18.10 40.74 20.20
C ALA A 507 -18.49 39.31 20.59
N CYS A 508 -18.61 38.34 19.67
CA CYS A 508 -18.92 36.95 20.06
C CYS A 508 -17.72 36.14 20.56
N ALA A 509 -16.49 36.66 20.43
CA ALA A 509 -15.31 35.92 20.82
C ALA A 509 -15.22 35.68 22.34
N ASP A 510 -14.75 34.50 22.73
CA ASP A 510 -14.36 34.19 24.10
C ASP A 510 -13.08 34.95 24.47
N LEU A 511 -12.09 34.93 23.57
CA LEU A 511 -10.87 35.73 23.70
C LEU A 511 -10.73 36.72 22.55
N HIS A 512 -10.41 37.98 22.88
CA HIS A 512 -10.23 39.05 21.91
C HIS A 512 -8.79 39.56 21.96
N PHE A 513 -8.11 39.52 20.82
CA PHE A 513 -6.76 39.99 20.63
C PHE A 513 -6.75 41.22 19.70
N LYS A 514 -5.95 42.22 20.05
CA LYS A 514 -5.71 43.40 19.22
C LYS A 514 -4.29 43.40 18.69
N ILE A 515 -4.16 43.56 17.39
CA ILE A 515 -2.89 43.83 16.74
C ILE A 515 -2.57 45.31 16.85
N ILE A 516 -1.40 45.62 17.39
CA ILE A 516 -0.89 46.98 17.58
C ILE A 516 0.37 47.13 16.75
N LYS A 517 0.40 48.14 15.88
CA LYS A 517 1.61 48.55 15.15
C LYS A 517 2.25 49.72 15.88
N ASP A 518 3.47 49.54 16.36
CA ASP A 518 4.30 50.61 16.91
C ASP A 518 5.36 50.97 15.87
N GLN A 519 5.40 52.23 15.46
CA GLN A 519 6.39 52.73 14.51
C GLN A 519 7.27 53.75 15.23
N LYS A 520 8.48 53.34 15.59
CA LYS A 520 9.50 54.20 16.21
C LYS A 520 10.76 54.20 15.36
N ASN A 521 11.31 55.39 15.10
CA ASN A 521 12.56 55.58 14.34
C ASN A 521 12.59 54.85 12.99
N ASN A 522 11.51 54.93 12.20
CA ASN A 522 11.31 54.21 10.92
C ASN A 522 11.33 52.66 11.01
N ILE A 523 11.35 52.09 12.21
CA ILE A 523 11.22 50.66 12.43
C ILE A 523 9.77 50.37 12.79
N THR A 524 9.12 49.54 11.97
CA THR A 524 7.78 49.01 12.27
C THR A 524 7.92 47.75 13.14
N ARG A 525 7.18 47.74 14.25
CA ARG A 525 6.99 46.55 15.11
C ARG A 525 5.52 46.22 15.23
N VAL A 526 5.21 44.94 15.25
CA VAL A 526 3.85 44.43 15.45
C VAL A 526 3.80 43.65 16.76
N PHE A 527 2.83 44.00 17.59
CA PHE A 527 2.52 43.33 18.85
C PHE A 527 1.09 42.82 18.83
N VAL A 528 0.83 41.74 19.56
CA VAL A 528 -0.52 41.23 19.79
C VAL A 528 -0.80 41.31 21.28
N LYS A 529 -1.88 42.00 21.64
CA LYS A 529 -2.32 42.14 23.03
C LYS A 529 -3.65 41.44 23.23
N LYS A 530 -3.73 40.56 24.23
CA LYS A 530 -5.00 40.03 24.73
C LYS A 530 -5.75 41.15 25.45
N LEU A 531 -6.99 41.42 25.06
CA LEU A 531 -7.81 42.46 25.64
C LEU A 531 -8.59 41.91 26.84
N HIS A 532 -8.44 42.57 27.98
CA HIS A 532 -9.29 42.35 29.13
C HIS A 532 -10.64 43.08 28.97
N ARG A 533 -11.58 42.88 29.90
CA ARG A 533 -12.97 43.33 29.75
C ARG A 533 -13.12 44.81 29.37
N ASP A 534 -12.41 45.71 30.05
CA ASP A 534 -12.52 47.15 29.80
C ASP A 534 -11.83 47.55 28.48
N GLU A 535 -10.66 47.00 28.21
CA GLU A 535 -9.92 47.21 26.95
C GLU A 535 -10.68 46.67 25.74
N ARG A 536 -11.45 45.59 25.95
CA ARG A 536 -12.35 45.01 24.95
C ARG A 536 -13.51 45.96 24.64
N LEU A 537 -14.12 46.57 25.66
CA LEU A 537 -15.16 47.58 25.46
C LEU A 537 -14.62 48.81 24.69
N GLU A 538 -13.43 49.28 25.05
CA GLU A 538 -12.78 50.38 24.34
C GLU A 538 -12.48 50.03 22.88
N GLU A 539 -11.96 48.83 22.60
CA GLU A 539 -11.68 48.39 21.24
C GLU A 539 -12.96 48.24 20.41
N LEU A 540 -14.02 47.64 20.97
CA LEU A 540 -15.30 47.54 20.29
C LEU A 540 -15.92 48.93 20.02
N SER A 541 -15.84 49.85 21.00
CA SER A 541 -16.25 51.25 20.79
C SER A 541 -15.46 51.90 19.66
N ARG A 542 -14.14 51.69 19.62
CA ARG A 542 -13.27 52.22 18.56
C ARG A 542 -13.64 51.63 17.19
N MET A 543 -13.92 50.33 17.12
CA MET A 543 -14.34 49.67 15.89
C MET A 543 -15.70 50.17 15.39
N LEU A 544 -16.62 50.53 16.29
CA LEU A 544 -17.94 51.07 15.95
C LEU A 544 -17.91 52.53 15.51
N SER A 545 -17.16 53.37 16.20
CA SER A 545 -17.23 54.84 16.08
C SER A 545 -15.93 55.49 15.59
N GLY A 546 -14.92 54.70 15.24
CA GLY A 546 -13.56 55.18 14.90
C GLY A 546 -12.73 55.59 16.12
N ASN A 547 -13.38 56.01 17.21
CA ASN A 547 -12.77 56.45 18.46
C ASN A 547 -13.51 55.88 19.69
N VAL A 548 -12.88 55.92 20.86
CA VAL A 548 -13.55 55.61 22.13
C VAL A 548 -14.49 56.77 22.47
N SER A 549 -15.79 56.49 22.57
CA SER A 549 -16.82 57.50 22.88
C SER A 549 -17.84 56.94 23.86
N GLU A 550 -18.55 57.81 24.59
CA GLU A 550 -19.56 57.35 25.55
C GLU A 550 -20.68 56.54 24.88
N TYR A 551 -21.15 56.98 23.71
CA TYR A 551 -22.15 56.25 22.92
C TYR A 551 -21.62 54.92 22.38
N GLY A 552 -20.38 54.91 21.87
CA GLY A 552 -19.72 53.69 21.39
C GLY A 552 -19.51 52.66 22.51
N LEU A 553 -19.16 53.12 23.72
CA LEU A 553 -19.05 52.25 24.90
C LEU A 553 -20.40 51.67 25.33
N LYS A 554 -21.49 52.46 25.28
CA LYS A 554 -22.85 51.96 25.55
C LYS A 554 -23.24 50.86 24.56
N HIS A 555 -23.01 51.09 23.26
CA HIS A 555 -23.33 50.10 22.24
C HIS A 555 -22.43 48.85 22.33
N ALA A 556 -21.13 49.02 22.61
CA ALA A 556 -20.22 47.90 22.86
C ALA A 556 -20.66 47.04 24.07
N LYS A 557 -21.19 47.67 25.14
CA LYS A 557 -21.76 46.94 26.29
C LYS A 557 -22.98 46.12 25.90
N GLU A 558 -23.82 46.59 24.99
CA GLU A 558 -24.96 45.81 24.47
C GLU A 558 -24.49 44.63 23.64
N LEU A 559 -23.47 44.80 22.81
CA LEU A 559 -22.93 43.71 21.99
C LEU A 559 -22.30 42.58 22.83
N LEU A 560 -21.75 42.90 24.00
CA LEU A 560 -21.14 41.92 24.92
C LEU A 560 -22.14 41.25 25.87
N LYS A 561 -23.41 41.66 25.86
CA LYS A 561 -24.48 40.85 26.46
C LYS A 561 -24.77 39.66 25.56
#